data_AF-A0A7W6GDS7-F1
#
_entry.id   AF-A0A7W6GDS7-F1
#
_cell.length_a   1.000
_cell.length_b   1.000
_cell.length_c   1.000
_cell.angle_alpha   90.00
_cell.angle_beta   90.00
_cell.angle_gamma   90.00
#
_symmetry.space_group_name_H-M   'P 1'
#
loop_
_entity.id
_entity.type
_entity.pdbx_description
1 polymer ?
#
loop_
_entity_poly.entity_id
_entity_poly.type
_entity_poly.pdbx_seq_one_letter_code
_entity_poly.pdbx_strand_id
1 'polypeptide(L)'
;MIALLATPLGRWAGSIIGGLLLIGAAVGVFRWWLHEHDQKLLSGYVLLSEKTAAETERDEFKRQAESYKTVMDAYQVQYRNQLQKDQQDDAQAEQERKDHAAKNRAEGRDDGLTDDDIKFLRRRP
;
A
#
# COMPACT_ATOMS: atom_id res chain seq x y z
N MET A 1 8.65 71.67 -39.71
CA MET A 1 9.30 70.77 -38.73
C MET A 1 9.90 69.48 -39.34
N ILE A 2 10.00 69.34 -40.68
CA ILE A 2 10.61 68.15 -41.32
C ILE A 2 12.09 68.39 -41.71
N ALA A 3 12.52 69.65 -41.80
CA ALA A 3 13.88 70.01 -42.26
C ALA A 3 15.00 69.64 -41.28
N LEU A 4 14.69 69.43 -40.00
CA LEU A 4 15.66 69.08 -38.95
C LEU A 4 15.97 67.57 -38.88
N LEU A 5 15.13 66.74 -39.51
CA LEU A 5 15.36 65.29 -39.70
C LEU A 5 16.23 64.99 -40.93
N ALA A 6 16.39 65.96 -41.84
CA ALA A 6 17.20 65.84 -43.05
C ALA A 6 18.68 66.22 -42.84
N THR A 7 19.04 66.78 -41.69
CA THR A 7 20.44 67.04 -41.32
C THR A 7 21.11 65.74 -40.83
N PRO A 8 22.44 65.59 -41.01
CA PRO A 8 23.16 64.39 -40.57
C PRO A 8 23.00 64.11 -39.07
N LEU A 9 22.80 65.15 -38.25
CA LEU A 9 22.52 65.05 -36.81
C LEU A 9 21.12 64.50 -36.52
N GLY A 10 20.09 64.91 -37.27
CA GLY A 10 18.72 64.41 -37.11
C GLY A 10 18.54 62.93 -37.49
N ARG A 11 19.28 62.47 -38.51
CA ARG A 11 19.31 61.05 -38.91
C ARG A 11 19.97 60.16 -37.85
N TRP A 12 21.04 60.66 -37.21
CA TRP A 12 21.72 59.95 -36.12
C TRP A 12 20.84 59.83 -34.88
N ALA A 13 20.20 60.92 -34.46
CA ALA A 13 19.27 60.91 -33.34
C ALA A 13 18.05 59.99 -33.57
N GLY A 14 17.47 60.01 -34.77
CA GLY A 14 16.38 59.10 -35.15
C GLY A 14 16.79 57.63 -35.17
N SER A 15 18.02 57.33 -35.61
CA SER A 15 18.56 55.96 -35.61
C SER A 15 18.78 55.42 -34.19
N ILE A 16 19.24 56.25 -33.26
CA ILE A 16 19.43 55.84 -31.85
C ILE A 16 18.08 55.55 -31.19
N ILE A 17 17.10 56.45 -31.36
CA ILE A 17 15.76 56.29 -30.78
C ILE A 17 15.06 55.07 -31.39
N GLY A 18 15.16 54.89 -32.71
CA GLY A 18 14.63 53.71 -33.40
C GLY A 18 15.29 52.40 -32.93
N GLY A 19 16.60 52.41 -32.74
CA GLY A 19 17.35 51.27 -32.19
C GLY A 19 16.92 50.92 -30.77
N LEU A 20 16.77 51.91 -29.89
CA LEU A 20 16.29 51.70 -28.52
C LEU A 20 14.86 51.17 -28.48
N LEU A 21 13.97 51.65 -29.35
CA LEU A 21 12.61 51.14 -29.47
C LEU A 21 12.57 49.69 -29.94
N LEU A 22 13.40 49.31 -30.92
CA LEU A 22 13.51 47.93 -31.37
C LEU A 22 14.04 47.01 -30.27
N ILE A 23 15.04 47.45 -29.51
CA ILE A 23 15.56 46.70 -28.36
C ILE A 23 14.46 46.55 -27.30
N GLY A 24 13.74 47.62 -26.99
CA GLY A 24 12.62 47.58 -26.05
C GLY A 24 11.52 46.60 -26.48
N ALA A 25 11.16 46.60 -27.77
CA ALA A 25 10.20 45.65 -28.34
C ALA A 25 10.71 44.20 -28.28
N ALA A 26 11.99 43.96 -28.62
CA ALA A 26 12.59 42.64 -28.55
C ALA A 26 12.61 42.10 -27.11
N VAL A 27 12.99 42.93 -26.13
CA VAL A 27 12.97 42.56 -24.70
C VAL A 27 11.55 42.31 -24.22
N GLY A 28 10.57 43.11 -24.64
CA GLY A 28 9.16 42.93 -24.29
C GLY A 28 8.59 41.62 -24.83
N VAL A 29 8.81 41.32 -26.11
CA VAL A 29 8.38 40.06 -26.75
C VAL A 29 9.07 38.87 -26.09
N PHE A 30 10.37 38.96 -25.80
CA PHE A 30 11.12 37.90 -25.15
C PHE A 30 10.61 37.61 -23.73
N ARG A 31 10.32 38.65 -22.94
CA ARG A 31 9.73 38.49 -21.59
C ARG A 31 8.33 37.88 -21.64
N TRP A 32 7.50 38.29 -22.59
CA TRP A 32 6.16 37.71 -22.75
C TRP A 32 6.24 36.24 -23.15
N TRP A 33 7.14 35.90 -24.09
CA TRP A 33 7.40 34.52 -24.49
C TRP A 33 7.87 33.65 -23.32
N LEU A 34 8.81 34.13 -22.50
CA LEU A 34 9.24 33.41 -21.30
C LEU A 34 8.07 33.15 -20.35
N HIS A 35 7.17 34.12 -20.14
CA HIS A 35 6.03 33.97 -19.25
C HIS A 35 5.07 32.86 -19.70
N GLU A 36 4.74 32.80 -21.00
CA GLU A 36 3.91 31.72 -21.53
C GLU A 36 4.62 30.35 -21.52
N HIS A 37 5.92 30.36 -21.81
CA HIS A 37 6.72 29.14 -21.86
C HIS A 37 6.89 28.50 -20.47
N ASP A 38 7.14 29.31 -19.45
CA ASP A 38 7.28 28.86 -18.06
C ASP A 38 5.99 28.23 -17.53
N GLN A 39 4.82 28.81 -17.83
CA GLN A 39 3.53 28.23 -17.42
C GLN A 39 3.29 26.84 -18.02
N LYS A 40 3.64 26.64 -19.30
CA LYS A 40 3.51 25.34 -19.96
C LYS A 40 4.45 24.30 -19.33
N LEU A 41 5.70 24.67 -19.06
CA LEU A 41 6.65 23.80 -18.38
C LEU A 41 6.16 23.42 -16.98
N LEU A 42 5.73 24.39 -16.18
CA LEU A 42 5.21 24.14 -14.83
C LEU A 42 4.03 23.17 -14.85
N SER A 43 3.07 23.36 -15.76
CA SER A 43 1.91 22.46 -15.86
C SER A 43 2.30 21.02 -16.24
N GLY A 44 3.25 20.85 -17.16
CA GLY A 44 3.79 19.54 -17.52
C GLY A 44 4.55 18.88 -16.38
N TYR A 45 5.32 19.65 -15.60
CA TYR A 45 6.02 19.14 -14.41
C TYR A 45 5.05 18.68 -13.32
N VAL A 46 3.98 19.44 -13.07
CA VAL A 46 2.93 19.05 -12.11
C VAL A 46 2.29 17.74 -12.55
N LEU A 47 1.85 17.64 -13.81
CA LEU A 47 1.24 16.42 -14.33
C LEU A 47 2.18 15.21 -14.26
N LEU A 48 3.47 15.41 -14.56
CA LEU A 48 4.48 14.35 -14.45
C LEU A 48 4.66 13.93 -12.99
N SER A 49 4.74 14.89 -12.07
CA SER A 49 4.89 14.61 -10.64
C SER A 49 3.70 13.85 -10.06
N GLU A 50 2.48 14.24 -10.43
CA GLU A 50 1.25 13.55 -10.03
C GLU A 50 1.21 12.12 -10.57
N LYS A 51 1.61 11.93 -11.84
CA LYS A 51 1.72 10.60 -12.45
C LYS A 51 2.74 9.73 -11.72
N THR A 52 3.93 10.25 -11.45
CA THR A 52 4.98 9.50 -10.73
C THR A 52 4.56 9.17 -9.30
N ALA A 53 3.88 10.09 -8.62
CA ALA A 53 3.32 9.83 -7.29
C ALA A 53 2.29 8.70 -7.32
N ALA A 54 1.33 8.77 -8.26
CA ALA A 54 0.31 7.73 -8.43
C ALA A 54 0.90 6.36 -8.81
N GLU A 55 1.92 6.33 -9.67
CA GLU A 55 2.63 5.09 -10.01
C GLU A 55 3.34 4.50 -8.79
N THR A 56 3.98 5.33 -7.97
CA THR A 56 4.67 4.92 -6.73
C THR A 56 3.67 4.36 -5.72
N GLU A 57 2.56 5.06 -5.48
CA GLU A 57 1.50 4.58 -4.59
C GLU A 57 0.96 3.22 -5.04
N ARG A 58 0.69 3.05 -6.34
CA ARG A 58 0.21 1.78 -6.89
C ARG A 58 1.21 0.65 -6.67
N ASP A 59 2.50 0.92 -6.85
CA ASP A 59 3.54 -0.08 -6.69
C ASP A 59 3.74 -0.44 -5.20
N GLU A 60 3.60 0.53 -4.29
CA GLU A 60 3.55 0.26 -2.85
C GLU A 60 2.34 -0.57 -2.45
N PHE A 61 1.15 -0.26 -2.98
CA PHE A 61 -0.06 -1.05 -2.76
C PHE A 61 0.11 -2.49 -3.26
N LYS A 62 0.72 -2.69 -4.44
CA LYS A 62 1.05 -4.03 -4.94
C LYS A 62 1.97 -4.78 -3.99
N ARG A 63 3.06 -4.15 -3.55
CA ARG A 63 4.01 -4.76 -2.61
C ARG A 63 3.32 -5.15 -1.30
N GLN A 64 2.45 -4.28 -0.77
CA GLN A 64 1.67 -4.59 0.42
C GLN A 64 0.72 -5.77 0.19
N ALA A 65 -0.04 -5.77 -0.92
CA ALA A 65 -0.95 -6.86 -1.26
C ALA A 65 -0.21 -8.21 -1.40
N GLU A 66 0.96 -8.22 -2.03
CA GLU A 66 1.80 -9.41 -2.13
C GLU A 66 2.25 -9.90 -0.75
N SER A 67 2.69 -8.98 0.12
CA SER A 67 3.07 -9.33 1.50
C SER A 67 1.91 -9.94 2.30
N TYR A 68 0.70 -9.36 2.19
CA TYR A 68 -0.49 -9.88 2.85
C TYR A 68 -0.86 -11.26 2.31
N LYS A 69 -0.75 -11.48 0.99
CA LYS A 69 -1.00 -12.78 0.39
C LYS A 69 -0.07 -13.85 0.96
N THR A 70 1.23 -13.57 1.07
CA THR A 70 2.20 -14.51 1.66
C THR A 70 1.85 -14.85 3.11
N VAL A 71 1.47 -13.85 3.92
CA VAL A 71 1.08 -14.08 5.32
C VAL A 71 -0.19 -14.94 5.40
N MET A 72 -1.19 -14.65 4.56
CA MET A 72 -2.44 -15.42 4.54
C MET A 72 -2.22 -16.87 4.10
N ASP A 73 -1.39 -17.09 3.07
CA ASP A 73 -1.04 -18.43 2.61
C ASP A 73 -0.32 -19.21 3.71
N ALA A 74 0.64 -18.59 4.40
CA ALA A 74 1.34 -19.22 5.53
C ALA A 74 0.39 -19.57 6.69
N TYR A 75 -0.51 -18.64 7.04
CA TYR A 75 -1.50 -18.87 8.10
C TYR A 75 -2.48 -19.99 7.73
N GLN A 76 -2.90 -20.07 6.47
CA GLN A 76 -3.78 -21.13 6.00
C GLN A 76 -3.12 -22.51 6.09
N VAL A 77 -1.83 -22.61 5.74
CA VAL A 77 -1.05 -23.85 5.90
C VAL A 77 -0.93 -24.22 7.37
N GLN A 78 -0.58 -23.26 8.24
CA GLN A 78 -0.47 -23.51 9.67
C GLN A 78 -1.78 -23.99 10.28
N TYR A 79 -2.91 -23.37 9.91
CA TYR A 79 -4.23 -23.78 10.37
C TYR A 79 -4.59 -25.21 9.95
N ARG A 80 -4.32 -25.58 8.69
CA ARG A 80 -4.55 -26.96 8.23
C ARG A 80 -3.69 -27.96 8.98
N ASN A 81 -2.43 -27.62 9.24
CA ASN A 81 -1.52 -28.49 9.99
C ASN A 81 -1.97 -28.65 11.45
N GLN A 82 -2.43 -27.58 12.10
CA GLN A 82 -2.98 -27.64 13.46
C GLN A 82 -4.24 -28.52 13.49
N LEU A 83 -5.17 -28.32 12.55
CA LEU A 83 -6.38 -29.14 12.48
C LEU A 83 -6.06 -30.63 12.29
N GLN A 84 -5.09 -30.96 11.44
CA GLN A 84 -4.64 -32.35 11.27
C GLN A 84 -4.00 -32.91 12.53
N LYS A 85 -3.19 -32.11 13.24
CA LYS A 85 -2.59 -32.52 14.49
C LYS A 85 -3.65 -32.78 15.56
N ASP A 86 -4.60 -31.87 15.73
CA ASP A 86 -5.68 -32.01 16.70
C ASP A 86 -6.50 -33.28 16.44
N GLN A 87 -6.81 -33.57 15.16
CA GLN A 87 -7.49 -34.82 14.79
C GLN A 87 -6.67 -36.09 15.11
N GLN A 88 -5.35 -36.03 14.95
CA GLN A 88 -4.47 -37.14 15.30
C GLN A 88 -4.36 -37.33 16.81
N ASP A 89 -4.18 -36.23 17.55
CA ASP A 89 -4.08 -36.22 19.01
C ASP A 89 -5.41 -36.72 19.62
N ASP A 90 -6.57 -36.31 19.09
CA ASP A 90 -7.88 -36.81 19.52
C ASP A 90 -8.04 -38.31 19.27
N ALA A 91 -7.63 -38.79 18.09
CA ALA A 91 -7.69 -40.21 17.76
C ALA A 91 -6.77 -41.06 18.66
N GLN A 92 -5.55 -40.57 18.93
CA GLN A 92 -4.61 -41.22 19.84
C GLN A 92 -5.16 -41.23 21.27
N ALA A 93 -5.64 -40.09 21.77
CA ALA A 93 -6.21 -40.00 23.11
C ALA A 93 -7.43 -40.91 23.28
N GLU A 94 -8.29 -41.04 22.28
CA GLU A 94 -9.42 -41.96 22.30
C GLU A 94 -8.97 -43.42 22.36
N GLN A 95 -7.92 -43.78 21.64
CA GLN A 95 -7.37 -45.13 21.66
C GLN A 95 -6.69 -45.44 23.00
N GLU A 96 -5.89 -44.52 23.52
CA GLU A 96 -5.28 -44.65 24.85
C GLU A 96 -6.32 -44.79 25.95
N ARG A 97 -7.43 -44.01 25.90
CA ARG A 97 -8.56 -44.15 26.82
C ARG A 97 -9.17 -45.54 26.76
N LYS A 98 -9.39 -46.09 25.56
CA LYS A 98 -9.95 -47.44 25.38
C LYS A 98 -9.00 -48.51 25.92
N ASP A 99 -7.71 -48.39 25.65
CA ASP A 99 -6.70 -49.35 26.11
C ASP A 99 -6.56 -49.30 27.64
N HIS A 100 -6.55 -48.10 28.24
CA HIS A 100 -6.56 -47.95 29.69
C HIS A 100 -7.84 -48.53 30.31
N ALA A 101 -9.01 -48.22 29.76
CA ALA A 101 -10.27 -48.76 30.26
C ALA A 101 -10.35 -50.30 30.14
N ALA A 102 -9.71 -50.90 29.12
CA ALA A 102 -9.60 -52.34 28.97
C ALA A 102 -8.66 -52.95 30.01
N LYS A 103 -7.50 -52.32 30.27
CA LYS A 103 -6.55 -52.74 31.32
C LYS A 103 -7.18 -52.69 32.72
N ASN A 104 -7.86 -51.59 33.05
CA ASN A 104 -8.51 -51.43 34.35
C ASN A 104 -9.58 -52.53 34.57
N ARG A 105 -10.40 -52.81 33.55
CA ARG A 105 -11.35 -53.94 33.57
C ARG A 105 -10.67 -55.30 33.73
N ALA A 106 -9.55 -55.55 33.05
CA ALA A 106 -8.80 -56.80 33.19
C ALA A 106 -8.20 -56.98 34.60
N GLU A 107 -7.84 -55.88 35.26
CA GLU A 107 -7.37 -55.86 36.65
C GLU A 107 -8.51 -55.89 37.68
N GLY A 108 -9.78 -55.98 37.24
CA GLY A 108 -10.95 -55.97 38.12
C GLY A 108 -11.22 -54.61 38.79
N ARG A 109 -10.55 -53.55 38.34
CA ARG A 109 -10.76 -52.17 38.76
C ARG A 109 -11.73 -51.55 37.76
N ASP A 110 -13.02 -51.73 37.98
CA ASP A 110 -14.02 -51.01 37.19
C ASP A 110 -14.19 -49.61 37.79
N ASP A 111 -13.70 -48.60 37.07
CA ASP A 111 -13.83 -47.19 37.46
C ASP A 111 -15.23 -46.64 37.11
N GLY A 112 -16.11 -47.48 36.54
CA GLY A 112 -17.50 -47.17 36.32
C GLY A 112 -18.26 -47.10 37.64
N LEU A 113 -18.85 -45.94 37.93
CA LEU A 113 -19.92 -45.85 38.92
C LEU A 113 -21.03 -46.81 38.51
N THR A 114 -21.26 -47.85 39.30
CA THR A 114 -22.37 -48.78 39.07
C THR A 114 -23.69 -48.06 39.33
N ASP A 115 -24.79 -48.60 38.80
CA ASP A 115 -26.14 -48.03 39.05
C ASP A 115 -26.45 -47.94 40.56
N ASP A 116 -25.89 -48.83 41.37
CA ASP A 116 -26.00 -48.79 42.83
C ASP A 116 -25.14 -47.67 43.45
N ASP A 117 -23.95 -47.39 42.92
CA ASP A 117 -23.14 -46.24 43.33
C ASP A 117 -23.83 -44.92 42.95
N ILE A 118 -24.43 -44.85 41.76
CA ILE A 118 -25.21 -43.69 41.29
C ILE A 118 -26.43 -43.48 42.19
N LYS A 119 -27.15 -44.56 42.54
CA LYS A 119 -28.25 -44.50 43.51
C LYS A 119 -27.76 -44.05 44.88
N PHE A 120 -26.65 -44.58 45.37
CA PHE A 120 -26.08 -44.21 46.67
C PHE A 120 -25.70 -42.72 46.73
N LEU A 121 -25.04 -42.19 45.70
CA LEU A 121 -24.68 -40.77 45.60
C LEU A 121 -25.91 -39.87 45.50
N ARG A 122 -26.97 -40.30 44.79
CA ARG A 122 -28.25 -39.58 44.71
C ARG A 122 -29.10 -39.68 45.98
N ARG A 123 -28.81 -40.62 46.88
CA ARG A 123 -29.62 -40.93 48.07
C ARG A 123 -29.08 -40.28 49.35
N ARG A 124 -28.07 -39.41 49.28
CA ARG A 124 -27.71 -38.59 50.45
C ARG A 124 -28.82 -37.57 50.77
N PRO A 125 -29.06 -37.28 52.06
CA PRO A 125 -30.25 -36.58 52.58
C PRO A 125 -30.39 -35.13 52.09
#